data_AF-A0A7J9AC79-F1
#
_entry.id   AF-A0A7J9AC79-F1
#
_cell.length_a   1.000
_cell.length_b   1.000
_cell.length_c   1.000
_cell.angle_alpha   90.00
_cell.angle_beta   90.00
_cell.angle_gamma   90.00
#
_symmetry.space_group_name_H-M   'P 1'
#
loop_
_entity.id
_entity.type
_entity.pdbx_description
1 polymer ?
#
loop_
_entity_poly.entity_id
_entity_poly.type
_entity_poly.pdbx_seq_one_letter_code
_entity_poly.pdbx_strand_id
1 'polypeptide(L)'
;MKGYYKNPLATRQALDKDGWLNTGDIGWIAPHHSVGRSRRCGGVIVFEGRAKDTIVLSSGENVEPLEIEEAALRSTLIQQIVVIGQASWTPSFHEDQRRLGAIIVPNKDEALLAAKEASVVDADAVDLSKEQISSMLYEELRKWTSDCSFQIGPILVVDEPFTIESGLLTPTMKIRRDQVVAQYKEEIANLYK
;
A
#
# COMPACT_ATOMS: atom_id res chain seq x y z
N MET A 1 -6.46 22.82 17.67
CA MET A 1 -6.56 21.69 18.63
C MET A 1 -5.91 22.12 19.95
N LYS A 2 -6.50 21.85 21.13
CA LYS A 2 -5.87 22.20 22.44
C LYS A 2 -4.78 21.22 22.89
N GLY A 3 -4.80 20.01 22.33
CA GLY A 3 -3.89 18.90 22.65
C GLY A 3 -4.65 17.59 22.82
N TYR A 4 -3.90 16.50 22.96
CA TYR A 4 -4.47 15.17 23.24
C TYR A 4 -4.79 15.04 24.73
N TYR A 5 -5.93 14.42 25.03
CA TYR A 5 -6.37 14.22 26.41
C TYR A 5 -5.37 13.35 27.19
N LYS A 6 -4.84 13.88 28.29
CA LYS A 6 -3.84 13.23 29.17
C LYS A 6 -2.56 12.77 28.45
N ASN A 7 -2.27 13.25 27.24
CA ASN A 7 -1.06 12.87 26.50
C ASN A 7 -0.25 14.12 26.08
N PRO A 8 0.56 14.67 27.00
CA PRO A 8 1.37 15.86 26.71
C PRO A 8 2.49 15.60 25.70
N LEU A 9 3.01 14.36 25.63
CA LEU A 9 4.04 13.98 24.67
C LEU A 9 3.49 13.99 23.23
N ALA A 10 2.37 13.33 22.99
CA ALA A 10 1.72 13.35 21.68
C ALA A 10 1.30 14.77 21.27
N THR A 11 0.91 15.60 22.24
CA THR A 11 0.56 17.01 21.98
C THR A 11 1.76 17.82 21.46
N ARG A 12 2.95 17.65 22.05
CA ARG A 12 4.18 18.31 21.59
C ARG A 12 4.70 17.76 20.26
N GLN A 13 4.35 16.52 19.90
CA GLN A 13 4.69 15.96 18.59
C GLN A 13 3.76 16.49 17.49
N ALA A 14 2.49 16.74 17.81
CA ALA A 14 1.52 17.26 16.85
C ALA A 14 1.52 18.79 16.72
N LEU A 15 1.87 19.53 17.78
CA LEU A 15 1.94 20.99 17.76
C LEU A 15 3.38 21.44 17.97
N ASP A 16 3.86 22.30 17.07
CA ASP A 16 5.18 22.92 17.23
C ASP A 16 5.17 24.07 18.27
N LYS A 17 6.32 24.73 18.45
CA LYS A 17 6.49 25.83 19.40
C LYS A 17 5.71 27.10 19.01
N ASP A 18 5.44 27.28 17.73
CA ASP A 18 4.74 28.41 17.13
C ASP A 18 3.21 28.14 17.01
N GLY A 19 2.76 26.94 17.39
CA GLY A 19 1.37 26.52 17.40
C GLY A 19 0.89 25.87 16.11
N TRP A 20 1.79 25.55 15.17
CA TRP A 20 1.43 24.87 13.93
C TRP A 20 1.12 23.40 14.17
N LEU A 21 0.05 22.91 13.53
CA LEU A 21 -0.35 21.51 13.57
C LEU A 21 0.39 20.73 12.49
N ASN A 22 1.19 19.76 12.91
CA ASN A 22 1.78 18.78 12.01
C ASN A 22 0.71 17.73 11.66
N THR A 23 0.14 17.83 10.45
CA THR A 23 -0.88 16.90 9.97
C THR A 23 -0.30 15.54 9.57
N GLY A 24 1.01 15.49 9.31
CA GLY A 24 1.72 14.32 8.77
C GLY A 24 1.42 14.05 7.30
N ASP A 25 0.81 15.01 6.60
CA ASP A 25 0.52 14.94 5.16
C ASP A 25 1.66 15.57 4.36
N ILE A 26 1.98 14.96 3.21
CA ILE A 26 2.95 15.47 2.24
C ILE A 26 2.16 16.00 1.04
N GLY A 27 2.63 17.12 0.52
CA GLY A 27 2.09 17.73 -0.67
C GLY A 27 2.95 18.90 -1.13
N TRP A 28 2.61 19.43 -2.29
CA TRP A 28 3.31 20.55 -2.90
C TRP A 28 2.33 21.65 -3.31
N ILE A 29 2.83 22.88 -3.35
CA ILE A 29 2.04 24.03 -3.75
C ILE A 29 2.20 24.23 -5.25
N ALA A 30 1.09 24.21 -5.97
CA ALA A 30 1.09 24.43 -7.40
C ALA A 30 1.64 25.84 -7.73
N PRO A 31 2.66 25.94 -8.61
CA PRO A 31 3.28 27.22 -8.92
C PRO A 31 2.33 28.13 -9.70
N HIS A 32 2.50 29.44 -9.53
CA HIS A 32 1.75 30.41 -10.32
C HIS A 32 2.27 30.46 -11.75
N HIS A 33 1.39 30.11 -12.70
CA HIS A 33 1.64 30.32 -14.12
C HIS A 33 0.91 31.56 -14.60
N SER A 34 1.60 32.45 -15.30
CA SER A 34 1.03 33.70 -15.84
C SER A 34 0.18 33.48 -17.10
N VAL A 35 0.25 32.31 -17.72
CA VAL A 35 -0.44 31.98 -18.99
C VAL A 35 -0.90 30.52 -19.01
N GLY A 36 -1.93 30.19 -19.80
CA GLY A 36 -2.43 28.82 -19.98
C GLY A 36 -3.57 28.41 -19.03
N ARG A 37 -4.03 27.16 -19.15
CA ARG A 37 -5.16 26.61 -18.36
C ARG A 37 -4.87 26.60 -16.85
N SER A 38 -3.60 26.51 -16.46
CA SER A 38 -3.14 26.47 -15.07
C SER A 38 -3.01 27.84 -14.39
N ARG A 39 -3.35 28.95 -15.07
CA ARG A 39 -3.24 30.32 -14.50
C ARG A 39 -4.03 30.56 -13.22
N ARG A 40 -5.07 29.75 -12.98
CA ARG A 40 -5.95 29.82 -11.80
C ARG A 40 -5.60 28.79 -10.72
N CYS A 41 -4.60 27.94 -10.96
CA CYS A 41 -4.27 26.84 -10.07
C CYS A 41 -3.08 27.16 -9.15
N GLY A 42 -2.45 28.33 -9.28
CA GLY A 42 -1.33 28.72 -8.42
C GLY A 42 -1.78 28.97 -6.98
N GLY A 43 -0.99 28.46 -6.02
CA GLY A 43 -1.31 28.54 -4.59
C GLY A 43 -2.24 27.43 -4.09
N VAL A 44 -2.64 26.48 -4.95
CA VAL A 44 -3.40 25.29 -4.54
C VAL A 44 -2.43 24.24 -3.99
N ILE A 45 -2.80 23.60 -2.88
CA ILE A 45 -2.05 22.49 -2.31
C ILE A 45 -2.50 21.20 -3.01
N VAL A 46 -1.54 20.48 -3.58
CA VAL A 46 -1.73 19.15 -4.14
C VAL A 46 -1.28 18.13 -3.09
N PHE A 47 -2.17 17.23 -2.72
CA PHE A 47 -1.89 16.15 -1.77
C PHE A 47 -1.15 15.03 -2.49
N GLU A 48 -0.03 14.60 -1.92
CA GLU A 48 0.84 13.55 -2.49
C GLU A 48 0.82 12.29 -1.61
N GLY A 49 0.67 12.43 -0.29
CA GLY A 49 0.62 11.25 0.59
C GLY A 49 0.75 11.56 2.07
N ARG A 50 1.11 10.54 2.85
CA ARG A 50 1.32 10.63 4.31
C ARG A 50 2.77 10.29 4.61
N ALA A 51 3.46 11.16 5.34
CA ALA A 51 4.88 10.99 5.64
C ALA A 51 5.25 9.69 6.37
N LYS A 52 4.28 9.07 7.05
CA LYS A 52 4.47 7.78 7.72
C LYS A 52 4.27 6.57 6.80
N ASP A 53 3.51 6.75 5.73
CA ASP A 53 3.19 5.69 4.78
C ASP A 53 4.19 5.65 3.62
N THR A 54 4.96 6.72 3.37
CA THR A 54 6.02 6.77 2.36
C THR A 54 7.09 5.70 2.62
N ILE A 55 7.31 4.84 1.62
CA ILE A 55 8.37 3.82 1.63
C ILE A 55 9.63 4.45 1.02
N VAL A 56 10.75 4.38 1.72
CA VAL A 56 12.04 4.86 1.21
C VAL A 56 12.90 3.66 0.83
N LEU A 57 13.17 3.50 -0.46
CA LEU A 57 14.00 2.41 -0.96
C LEU A 57 15.47 2.63 -0.59
N SER A 58 16.28 1.56 -0.64
CA SER A 58 17.73 1.67 -0.44
C SER A 58 18.43 2.54 -1.48
N SER A 59 17.80 2.78 -2.63
CA SER A 59 18.22 3.76 -3.64
C SER A 59 18.04 5.23 -3.19
N GLY A 60 17.31 5.48 -2.11
CA GLY A 60 16.90 6.82 -1.66
C GLY A 60 15.65 7.36 -2.36
N GLU A 61 14.99 6.53 -3.18
CA GLU A 61 13.74 6.89 -3.85
C GLU A 61 12.55 6.75 -2.88
N ASN A 62 11.67 7.75 -2.90
CA ASN A 62 10.43 7.73 -2.13
C ASN A 62 9.31 7.12 -2.99
N VAL A 63 8.60 6.16 -2.41
CA VAL A 63 7.49 5.47 -3.03
C VAL A 63 6.25 5.65 -2.17
N GLU A 64 5.18 6.17 -2.76
CA GLU A 64 3.87 6.20 -2.14
C GLU A 64 3.14 4.88 -2.41
N PRO A 65 2.95 4.01 -1.40
CA PRO A 65 2.33 2.70 -1.62
C PRO A 65 0.87 2.83 -2.05
N LEU A 66 0.19 3.89 -1.62
CA LEU A 66 -1.24 4.08 -1.89
C LEU A 66 -1.54 4.17 -3.39
N GLU A 67 -0.69 4.85 -4.18
CA GLU A 67 -0.91 4.97 -5.63
C GLU A 67 -0.84 3.61 -6.33
N ILE A 68 0.10 2.76 -5.91
CA ILE A 68 0.29 1.41 -6.44
C ILE A 68 -0.85 0.49 -5.98
N GLU A 69 -1.24 0.58 -4.71
CA GLU A 69 -2.36 -0.18 -4.14
C GLU A 69 -3.69 0.18 -4.84
N GLU A 70 -3.98 1.46 -5.05
CA GLU A 70 -5.17 1.93 -5.75
C GLU A 70 -5.20 1.52 -7.22
N ALA A 71 -4.03 1.49 -7.89
CA ALA A 71 -3.92 0.97 -9.24
C ALA A 71 -4.22 -0.53 -9.29
N ALA A 72 -3.63 -1.32 -8.39
CA ALA A 72 -3.83 -2.76 -8.31
C ALA A 72 -5.28 -3.15 -7.95
N LEU A 73 -5.94 -2.38 -7.06
CA LEU A 73 -7.34 -2.57 -6.67
C LEU A 73 -8.35 -2.36 -7.80
N ARG A 74 -7.93 -1.89 -8.99
CA ARG A 74 -8.78 -1.85 -10.18
C ARG A 74 -9.03 -3.25 -10.76
N SER A 75 -8.20 -4.22 -10.42
CA SER A 75 -8.42 -5.62 -10.77
C SER A 75 -9.52 -6.24 -9.91
N THR A 76 -10.45 -6.98 -10.53
CA THR A 76 -11.48 -7.73 -9.80
C THR A 76 -10.92 -8.92 -9.03
N LEU A 77 -9.72 -9.38 -9.39
CA LEU A 77 -9.04 -10.51 -8.76
C LEU A 77 -8.39 -10.15 -7.42
N ILE A 78 -8.13 -8.87 -7.16
CA ILE A 78 -7.47 -8.38 -5.95
C ILE A 78 -8.54 -7.81 -5.01
N GLN A 79 -8.77 -8.48 -3.88
CA GLN A 79 -9.71 -7.99 -2.87
C GLN A 79 -9.05 -6.93 -1.98
N GLN A 80 -7.82 -7.20 -1.51
CA GLN A 80 -7.03 -6.28 -0.70
C GLN A 80 -5.56 -6.41 -1.06
N ILE A 81 -4.84 -5.30 -0.97
CA ILE A 81 -3.40 -5.25 -1.23
C ILE A 81 -2.73 -4.31 -0.23
N VAL A 82 -1.54 -4.71 0.22
CA VAL A 82 -0.63 -3.87 1.01
C VAL A 82 0.73 -3.92 0.35
N VAL A 83 1.22 -2.78 -0.12
CA VAL A 83 2.57 -2.69 -0.65
C VAL A 83 3.54 -2.59 0.52
N ILE A 84 4.58 -3.42 0.46
CA ILE A 84 5.64 -3.49 1.46
C ILE A 84 6.98 -3.17 0.80
N GLY A 85 7.89 -2.62 1.60
CA GLY A 85 9.26 -2.38 1.20
C GLY A 85 10.11 -2.10 2.44
N GLN A 86 11.32 -1.58 2.23
CA GLN A 86 12.19 -1.21 3.33
C GLN A 86 11.58 -0.02 4.09
N ALA A 87 10.75 -0.30 5.08
CA ALA A 87 10.14 0.75 5.89
C ALA A 87 11.21 1.38 6.77
N SER A 88 11.40 2.69 6.64
CA SER A 88 12.36 3.51 7.40
C SER A 88 12.16 3.44 8.93
N TRP A 89 11.01 2.95 9.39
CA TRP A 89 10.63 2.89 10.81
C TRP A 89 10.92 1.53 11.48
N THR A 90 11.28 0.48 10.73
CA THR A 90 11.63 -0.82 11.31
C THR A 90 13.15 -1.02 11.38
N PRO A 91 13.79 -0.80 12.55
CA PRO A 91 15.26 -0.88 12.70
C PRO A 91 15.80 -2.32 12.64
N SER A 92 14.95 -3.33 12.44
CA SER A 92 15.34 -4.76 12.49
C SER A 92 15.40 -5.44 11.12
N PHE A 93 15.02 -4.75 10.03
CA PHE A 93 15.13 -5.28 8.68
C PHE A 93 16.43 -4.77 8.03
N HIS A 94 17.53 -5.41 8.38
CA HIS A 94 18.83 -5.20 7.76
C HIS A 94 19.03 -6.25 6.67
N GLU A 95 18.36 -6.12 5.52
CA GLU A 95 18.86 -6.73 4.28
C GLU A 95 18.23 -6.09 3.05
N ASP A 96 19.00 -6.12 1.97
CA ASP A 96 18.99 -5.32 0.75
C ASP A 96 17.64 -5.37 -0.02
N GLN A 97 16.58 -4.77 0.52
CA GLN A 97 15.26 -4.70 -0.11
C GLN A 97 15.23 -3.62 -1.21
N ARG A 98 15.94 -3.87 -2.31
CA ARG A 98 15.92 -3.03 -3.53
C ARG A 98 14.60 -3.11 -4.30
N ARG A 99 13.65 -3.95 -3.86
CA ARG A 99 12.39 -4.24 -4.55
C ARG A 99 11.20 -4.10 -3.61
N LEU A 100 10.15 -3.47 -4.10
CA LEU A 100 8.85 -3.45 -3.44
C LEU A 100 8.24 -4.84 -3.50
N GLY A 101 7.64 -5.29 -2.41
CA GLY A 101 6.81 -6.48 -2.36
C GLY A 101 5.35 -6.09 -2.13
N ALA A 102 4.45 -7.06 -2.20
CA ALA A 102 3.06 -6.84 -1.82
C ALA A 102 2.46 -8.04 -1.10
N ILE A 103 1.59 -7.77 -0.13
CA ILE A 103 0.73 -8.76 0.50
C ILE A 103 -0.64 -8.61 -0.15
N ILE A 104 -1.18 -9.70 -0.69
CA ILE A 104 -2.38 -9.68 -1.50
C ILE A 104 -3.37 -10.69 -0.95
N VAL A 105 -4.60 -10.22 -0.75
CA VAL A 105 -5.76 -11.07 -0.50
C VAL A 105 -6.51 -11.20 -1.82
N PRO A 106 -6.53 -12.38 -2.46
CA PRO A 106 -7.26 -12.61 -3.70
C PRO A 106 -8.75 -12.73 -3.43
N ASN A 107 -9.56 -12.28 -4.38
CA ASN A 107 -10.97 -12.61 -4.41
C ASN A 107 -11.13 -14.03 -4.98
N LYS A 108 -11.38 -15.01 -4.12
CA LYS A 108 -11.46 -16.44 -4.50
C LYS A 108 -12.57 -16.70 -5.51
N ASP A 109 -13.70 -16.02 -5.38
CA ASP A 109 -14.84 -16.20 -6.27
C ASP A 109 -14.53 -15.73 -7.70
N GLU A 110 -13.97 -14.53 -7.82
CA GLU A 110 -13.55 -13.96 -9.11
C GLU A 110 -12.37 -14.73 -9.72
N ALA A 111 -11.42 -15.19 -8.90
CA ALA A 111 -10.31 -16.03 -9.37
C ALA A 111 -10.80 -17.35 -9.96
N LEU A 112 -11.77 -18.01 -9.31
CA LEU A 112 -12.40 -19.23 -9.83
C LEU A 112 -13.13 -18.98 -11.15
N LEU A 113 -13.86 -17.87 -11.27
CA LEU A 113 -14.55 -17.49 -12.50
C LEU A 113 -13.56 -17.26 -13.65
N ALA A 114 -12.52 -16.45 -13.41
CA ALA A 114 -11.51 -16.16 -14.41
C ALA A 114 -10.74 -17.41 -14.84
N ALA A 115 -10.46 -18.34 -13.92
CA ALA A 115 -9.78 -19.59 -14.23
C ALA A 115 -10.66 -20.56 -15.04
N LYS A 116 -11.98 -20.56 -14.81
CA LYS A 116 -12.96 -21.29 -15.63
C LYS A 116 -13.06 -20.71 -17.03
N GLU A 117 -13.11 -19.38 -17.18
CA GLU A 117 -13.12 -18.72 -18.50
C GLU A 117 -11.83 -18.98 -19.28
N ALA A 118 -10.69 -18.97 -18.60
CA ALA A 118 -9.39 -19.25 -19.20
C ALA A 118 -9.16 -20.75 -19.52
N SER A 119 -10.10 -21.64 -19.18
CA SER A 119 -9.97 -23.11 -19.33
C SER A 119 -8.73 -23.69 -18.62
N VAL A 120 -8.27 -23.02 -17.55
CA VAL A 120 -7.07 -23.40 -16.78
C VAL A 120 -7.38 -24.50 -15.74
N VAL A 121 -8.66 -24.65 -15.41
CA VAL A 121 -9.19 -25.68 -14.50
C VAL A 121 -10.48 -26.26 -15.07
N ASP A 122 -10.79 -27.50 -14.69
CA ASP A 122 -12.07 -28.13 -14.98
C ASP A 122 -13.23 -27.30 -14.42
N ALA A 123 -14.38 -27.33 -15.11
CA ALA A 123 -15.58 -26.59 -14.71
C ALA A 123 -16.06 -26.90 -13.26
N ASP A 124 -15.69 -28.08 -12.75
CA ASP A 124 -15.99 -28.61 -11.42
C ASP A 124 -14.90 -28.35 -10.36
N ALA A 125 -13.81 -27.64 -10.70
CA ALA A 125 -12.80 -27.28 -9.72
C ALA A 125 -13.42 -26.38 -8.63
N VAL A 126 -13.35 -26.84 -7.38
CA VAL A 126 -13.86 -26.15 -6.19
C VAL A 126 -12.83 -25.16 -5.64
N ASP A 127 -11.55 -25.38 -5.95
CA ASP A 127 -10.44 -24.58 -5.43
C ASP A 127 -9.31 -24.47 -6.47
N LEU A 128 -8.57 -23.36 -6.40
CA LEU A 128 -7.40 -23.11 -7.25
C LEU A 128 -6.11 -23.42 -6.49
N SER A 129 -5.08 -23.90 -7.20
CA SER A 129 -3.77 -24.05 -6.59
C SER A 129 -3.18 -22.67 -6.25
N LYS A 130 -2.35 -22.60 -5.19
CA LYS A 130 -1.69 -21.34 -4.80
C LYS A 130 -0.82 -20.79 -5.92
N GLU A 131 -0.21 -21.67 -6.72
CA GLU A 131 0.62 -21.32 -7.87
C GLU A 131 -0.21 -20.67 -8.99
N GLN A 132 -1.40 -21.20 -9.29
CA GLN A 132 -2.31 -20.63 -10.29
C GLN A 132 -2.79 -19.24 -9.87
N ILE A 133 -3.25 -19.10 -8.62
CA ILE A 133 -3.68 -17.81 -8.06
C ILE A 133 -2.52 -16.81 -8.12
N SER A 134 -1.32 -17.21 -7.68
CA SER A 134 -0.16 -16.33 -7.68
C SER A 134 0.20 -15.84 -9.08
N SER A 135 0.12 -16.72 -10.09
CA SER A 135 0.43 -16.39 -11.48
C SER A 135 -0.59 -15.40 -12.07
N MET A 136 -1.88 -15.62 -11.83
CA MET A 136 -2.95 -14.71 -12.27
C MET A 136 -2.83 -13.33 -11.60
N LEU A 137 -2.53 -13.31 -10.30
CA LEU A 137 -2.30 -12.06 -9.57
C LEU A 137 -1.08 -11.31 -10.11
N TYR A 138 0.01 -12.01 -10.42
CA TYR A 138 1.20 -11.40 -11.01
C TYR A 138 0.90 -10.71 -12.35
N GLU A 139 0.13 -11.37 -13.22
CA GLU A 139 -0.25 -10.81 -14.52
C GLU A 139 -1.11 -9.56 -14.37
N GLU A 140 -2.12 -9.61 -13.49
CA GLU A 140 -2.98 -8.45 -13.22
C GLU A 140 -2.22 -7.30 -12.58
N LEU A 141 -1.37 -7.57 -11.59
CA LEU A 141 -0.51 -6.53 -11.00
C LEU A 141 0.33 -5.87 -12.08
N ARG A 142 1.03 -6.65 -12.89
CA ARG A 142 1.91 -6.10 -13.93
C ARG A 142 1.15 -5.25 -14.94
N LYS A 143 -0.08 -5.63 -15.26
CA LYS A 143 -0.97 -4.92 -16.18
C LYS A 143 -1.48 -3.60 -15.59
N TRP A 144 -1.89 -3.60 -14.31
CA TRP A 144 -2.46 -2.40 -13.68
C TRP A 144 -1.41 -1.46 -13.10
N THR A 145 -0.24 -1.98 -12.70
CA THR A 145 0.89 -1.18 -12.21
C THR A 145 1.91 -0.87 -13.31
N SER A 146 1.58 -1.08 -14.60
CA SER A 146 2.48 -0.76 -15.71
C SER A 146 2.78 0.74 -15.81
N ASP A 147 1.81 1.55 -15.42
CA ASP A 147 1.86 3.01 -15.46
C ASP A 147 2.51 3.60 -14.20
N CYS A 148 2.76 2.78 -13.17
CA CYS A 148 3.40 3.19 -11.94
C CYS A 148 4.92 3.27 -12.12
N SER A 149 5.57 4.19 -11.42
CA SER A 149 7.04 4.36 -11.47
C SER A 149 7.80 3.16 -10.94
N PHE A 150 7.18 2.36 -10.07
CA PHE A 150 7.79 1.19 -9.44
C PHE A 150 6.95 -0.06 -9.67
N GLN A 151 7.64 -1.17 -9.92
CA GLN A 151 7.01 -2.48 -10.07
C GLN A 151 7.13 -3.27 -8.77
N ILE A 152 6.07 -4.02 -8.49
CA ILE A 152 6.04 -4.98 -7.38
C ILE A 152 6.84 -6.22 -7.83
N GLY A 153 7.83 -6.58 -7.03
CA GLY A 153 8.71 -7.73 -7.25
C GLY A 153 8.07 -8.99 -6.68
N PRO A 154 8.28 -9.33 -5.40
CA PRO A 154 7.68 -10.53 -4.82
C PRO A 154 6.30 -10.27 -4.21
N ILE A 155 5.38 -11.23 -4.35
CA ILE A 155 4.05 -11.18 -3.74
C ILE A 155 3.87 -12.28 -2.69
N LEU A 156 3.21 -11.93 -1.60
CA LEU A 156 2.74 -12.85 -0.57
C LEU A 156 1.21 -12.96 -0.70
N VAL A 157 0.71 -14.14 -1.05
CA VAL A 157 -0.73 -14.40 -1.16
C VAL A 157 -1.25 -14.87 0.20
N VAL A 158 -2.25 -14.18 0.72
CA VAL A 158 -2.88 -14.44 2.01
C VAL A 158 -4.36 -14.80 1.80
N ASP A 159 -4.79 -15.89 2.41
CA ASP A 159 -6.16 -16.39 2.28
C ASP A 159 -7.17 -15.62 3.16
N GLU A 160 -6.71 -15.08 4.29
CA GLU A 160 -7.54 -14.37 5.25
C GLU A 160 -7.63 -12.87 4.94
N PRO A 161 -8.85 -12.31 4.73
CA PRO A 161 -9.00 -10.89 4.54
C PRO A 161 -8.67 -10.12 5.82
N PHE A 162 -8.16 -8.90 5.68
CA PHE A 162 -7.94 -8.00 6.79
C PHE A 162 -9.28 -7.57 7.37
N THR A 163 -9.48 -7.76 8.67
CA THR A 163 -10.71 -7.42 9.38
C THR A 163 -10.46 -6.41 10.49
N ILE A 164 -11.54 -5.80 10.99
CA ILE A 164 -11.49 -4.91 12.15
C ILE A 164 -11.20 -5.73 13.43
N GLU A 165 -11.75 -6.95 13.51
CA GLU A 165 -11.59 -7.85 14.66
C GLU A 165 -10.14 -8.32 14.85
N SER A 166 -9.43 -8.60 13.76
CA SER A 166 -7.98 -8.90 13.82
C SER A 166 -7.13 -7.67 14.11
N GLY A 167 -7.72 -6.48 14.15
CA GLY A 167 -7.03 -5.21 14.40
C GLY A 167 -6.19 -4.73 13.21
N LEU A 168 -6.32 -5.38 12.04
CA LEU A 168 -5.62 -5.05 10.80
C LEU A 168 -6.31 -3.94 10.00
N LEU A 169 -7.63 -3.78 10.17
CA LEU A 169 -8.37 -2.62 9.69
C LEU A 169 -8.67 -1.63 10.81
N THR A 170 -8.67 -0.34 10.48
CA THR A 170 -9.30 0.67 11.32
C THR A 170 -10.83 0.53 11.23
N PRO A 171 -11.58 1.10 12.19
CA PRO A 171 -13.05 1.19 12.07
C PRO A 171 -13.53 1.93 10.81
N THR A 172 -12.65 2.70 10.16
CA THR A 172 -12.93 3.36 8.87
C THR A 172 -12.50 2.53 7.67
N MET A 173 -12.30 1.22 7.84
CA MET A 173 -11.86 0.27 6.80
C MET A 173 -10.50 0.60 6.16
N LYS A 174 -9.67 1.43 6.81
CA LYS A 174 -8.29 1.67 6.35
C LYS A 174 -7.37 0.59 6.87
N ILE A 175 -6.48 0.09 6.02
CA ILE A 175 -5.51 -0.92 6.41
C ILE A 175 -4.45 -0.30 7.33
N ARG A 176 -4.14 -0.99 8.44
CA ARG A 176 -3.10 -0.61 9.38
C ARG A 176 -1.80 -1.32 9.01
N ARG A 177 -1.03 -0.71 8.10
CA ARG A 177 0.22 -1.27 7.56
C ARG A 177 1.18 -1.75 8.64
N ASP A 178 1.37 -0.96 9.71
CA ASP A 178 2.23 -1.32 10.84
C ASP A 178 1.86 -2.69 11.46
N GLN A 179 0.56 -2.96 11.60
CA GLN A 179 0.07 -4.19 12.21
C GLN A 179 0.14 -5.36 11.23
N VAL A 180 -0.17 -5.12 9.95
CA VAL A 180 -0.05 -6.14 8.89
C VAL A 180 1.41 -6.59 8.77
N VAL A 181 2.35 -5.65 8.68
CA VAL A 181 3.79 -5.96 8.58
C VAL A 181 4.30 -6.66 9.83
N ALA A 182 3.80 -6.30 11.02
CA ALA A 182 4.15 -6.99 12.26
C ALA A 182 3.62 -8.43 12.32
N GLN A 183 2.41 -8.67 11.82
CA GLN A 183 1.80 -10.00 11.79
C GLN A 183 2.51 -10.93 10.79
N TYR A 184 2.78 -10.46 9.58
CA TYR A 184 3.38 -11.25 8.50
C TYR A 184 4.92 -11.13 8.45
N LYS A 185 5.55 -10.79 9.57
CA LYS A 185 6.97 -10.44 9.62
C LYS A 185 7.87 -11.59 9.14
N GLU A 186 7.53 -12.82 9.50
CA GLU A 186 8.34 -14.01 9.16
C GLU A 186 8.19 -14.38 7.69
N GLU A 187 6.97 -14.30 7.16
CA GLU A 187 6.65 -14.55 5.76
C GLU A 187 7.30 -13.50 4.86
N ILE A 188 7.25 -12.22 5.26
CA ILE A 188 7.99 -11.15 4.59
C ILE A 188 9.49 -11.43 4.63
N ALA A 189 10.04 -11.84 5.76
CA ALA A 189 11.46 -12.15 5.84
C ALA A 189 11.86 -13.32 4.91
N ASN A 190 11.00 -14.33 4.76
CA ASN A 190 11.22 -15.42 3.82
C ASN A 190 11.02 -15.01 2.35
N LEU A 191 10.21 -13.99 2.08
CA LEU A 191 9.96 -13.45 0.76
C LEU A 191 11.21 -12.78 0.14
N TYR A 192 12.11 -12.28 0.99
CA TYR A 192 13.31 -11.54 0.60
C TYR A 192 14.63 -12.30 0.83
N LYS A 193 14.57 -13.57 1.25
CA LYS A 193 15.73 -14.49 1.27
C LYS A 193 16.01 -15.04 -0.12
#